data_AF-A0A523CXT4-F1
#
_entry.id   AF-A0A523CXT4-F1
#
_cell.length_a   1.000
_cell.length_b   1.000
_cell.length_c   1.000
_cell.angle_alpha   90.00
_cell.angle_beta   90.00
_cell.angle_gamma   90.00
#
_symmetry.space_group_name_H-M   'P 1'
#
loop_
_entity.id
_entity.type
_entity.pdbx_description
1 polymer ?
#
loop_
_entity_poly.entity_id
_entity_poly.type
_entity_poly.pdbx_seq_one_letter_code
_entity_poly.pdbx_strand_id
1 'polypeptide(L)'
;METTAEGLWEKDVVEVFLKPGAAPNYFEIEVSPLGQWVNMRIVEPRVEVDLEWNSDLELEPLLSKQESIWREFLGLSYESIWEEPPEVGTSWRGNLYRIAGKEPHRGYLAWRPAFTGPPDFHVPPSFCHLIFI
;
A
#
# COMPACT_ATOMS: atom_id res chain seq x y z
N MET A 1 -8.86 17.94 4.93
CA MET A 1 -7.67 18.59 4.34
C MET A 1 -6.99 17.51 3.54
N GLU A 2 -7.13 17.55 2.22
CA GLU A 2 -6.42 16.61 1.34
C GLU A 2 -4.93 16.89 1.47
N THR A 3 -4.18 15.92 1.99
CA THR A 3 -2.72 15.99 2.04
C THR A 3 -2.18 14.79 1.27
N THR A 4 -2.36 14.85 -0.04
CA THR A 4 -1.58 14.05 -0.97
C THR A 4 -0.12 14.50 -0.88
N ALA A 5 0.78 13.58 -0.55
CA ALA A 5 2.20 13.88 -0.37
C ALA A 5 3.05 12.85 -1.12
N GLU A 6 3.71 13.27 -2.18
CA GLU A 6 4.72 12.45 -2.84
C GLU A 6 5.93 12.26 -1.91
N GLY A 7 6.57 11.09 -1.98
CA GLY A 7 7.76 10.79 -1.20
C GLY A 7 7.50 10.32 0.22
N LEU A 8 6.32 9.76 0.53
CA LEU A 8 6.06 9.18 1.86
C LEU A 8 6.96 7.97 2.16
N TRP A 9 7.41 7.23 1.16
CA TRP A 9 8.45 6.21 1.30
C TRP A 9 9.77 6.71 1.92
N GLU A 10 10.06 8.02 1.86
CA GLU A 10 11.20 8.66 2.53
C GLU A 10 10.95 8.88 4.04
N LYS A 11 9.75 8.62 4.55
CA LYS A 11 9.33 8.80 5.95
C LYS A 11 8.96 7.48 6.62
N ASP A 12 8.41 7.59 7.83
CA ASP A 12 7.67 6.50 8.45
C ASP A 12 6.34 6.36 7.71
N VAL A 13 6.05 5.18 7.17
CA VAL A 13 4.89 4.92 6.31
C VAL A 13 4.49 3.45 6.39
N VAL A 14 3.18 3.19 6.24
CA VAL A 14 2.65 1.85 5.92
C VAL A 14 2.10 1.88 4.51
N GLU A 15 2.25 0.77 3.80
CA GLU A 15 1.87 0.69 2.39
C GLU A 15 1.02 -0.56 2.14
N VAL A 16 0.00 -0.40 1.30
CA VAL A 16 -0.89 -1.46 0.86
C VAL A 16 -0.76 -1.61 -0.65
N PHE A 17 -0.41 -2.82 -1.08
CA PHE A 17 -0.29 -3.16 -2.50
C PHE A 17 -1.38 -4.16 -2.87
N LEU A 18 -2.18 -3.84 -3.90
CA LEU A 18 -3.29 -4.68 -4.36
C LEU A 18 -3.23 -4.89 -5.87
N LYS A 19 -3.30 -6.15 -6.27
CA LYS A 19 -3.28 -6.61 -7.66
C LYS A 19 -4.49 -7.52 -7.89
N PRO A 20 -5.59 -6.99 -8.45
CA PRO A 20 -6.80 -7.78 -8.67
C PRO A 20 -6.60 -8.80 -9.79
N GLY A 21 -7.05 -10.04 -9.55
CA GLY A 21 -7.11 -11.12 -10.53
C GLY A 21 -5.89 -11.22 -11.46
N ALA A 22 -6.16 -11.15 -12.77
CA ALA A 22 -5.17 -11.20 -13.84
C ALA A 22 -4.77 -9.81 -14.37
N ALA A 23 -5.07 -8.72 -13.65
CA ALA A 23 -4.72 -7.38 -14.06
C ALA A 23 -3.23 -7.28 -14.43
N PRO A 24 -2.82 -6.48 -15.43
CA PRO A 24 -1.40 -6.28 -15.74
C PRO A 24 -0.72 -5.37 -14.69
N ASN A 25 -1.44 -4.38 -14.17
CA ASN A 25 -0.99 -3.39 -13.19
C ASN A 25 -1.30 -3.83 -11.75
N TYR A 26 -0.92 -2.99 -10.78
CA TYR A 26 -1.39 -3.08 -9.39
C TYR A 26 -1.50 -1.67 -8.80
N PHE A 27 -2.10 -1.58 -7.63
CA PHE A 27 -2.39 -0.35 -6.92
C PHE A 27 -1.56 -0.28 -5.65
N GLU A 28 -1.14 0.93 -5.32
CA GLU A 28 -0.32 1.24 -4.17
C GLU A 28 -0.97 2.39 -3.40
N ILE A 29 -1.06 2.22 -2.09
CA ILE A 29 -1.56 3.23 -1.16
C ILE A 29 -0.55 3.34 -0.03
N GLU A 30 -0.03 4.53 0.19
CA GLU A 30 0.92 4.86 1.26
C GLU A 30 0.21 5.75 2.29
N VAL A 31 0.36 5.45 3.58
CA VAL A 31 -0.21 6.24 4.68
C VAL A 31 0.83 6.47 5.77
N SER A 32 1.03 7.73 6.16
CA SER A 32 1.95 8.13 7.23
C SER A 32 1.25 8.14 8.59
N PRO A 33 2.01 8.05 9.70
CA PRO A 33 1.46 8.19 11.06
C PRO A 33 0.75 9.52 11.37
N LEU A 34 0.86 10.51 10.46
CA LEU A 34 0.21 11.81 10.58
C LEU A 34 -1.07 11.90 9.74
N GLY A 35 -1.52 10.79 9.13
CA GLY A 35 -2.68 10.74 8.26
C GLY A 35 -2.45 11.38 6.88
N GLN A 36 -1.20 11.64 6.51
CA GLN A 36 -0.86 11.99 5.12
C GLN A 36 -0.89 10.73 4.28
N TRP A 37 -1.28 10.83 3.02
CA TRP A 37 -1.36 9.65 2.16
C TRP A 37 -1.01 9.98 0.73
N VAL A 38 -0.73 8.95 -0.06
CA VAL A 38 -0.71 9.01 -1.52
C VAL A 38 -1.22 7.68 -2.06
N ASN A 39 -1.87 7.70 -3.20
CA ASN A 39 -2.27 6.50 -3.92
C ASN A 39 -1.80 6.61 -5.37
N MET A 40 -1.55 5.46 -5.98
CA MET A 40 -1.09 5.40 -7.36
C MET A 40 -1.39 4.04 -7.97
N ARG A 41 -1.56 4.04 -9.28
CA ARG A 41 -1.64 2.83 -10.09
C ARG A 41 -0.30 2.58 -10.73
N ILE A 42 0.35 1.48 -10.36
CA ILE A 42 1.61 1.05 -10.94
C ILE A 42 1.33 0.24 -12.21
N VAL A 43 1.45 0.91 -13.37
CA VAL A 43 1.26 0.29 -14.68
C VAL A 43 2.41 -0.66 -14.99
N GLU A 44 3.64 -0.18 -14.80
CA GLU A 44 4.86 -0.98 -14.88
C GLU A 44 5.87 -0.52 -13.80
N PRO A 45 6.31 -1.42 -12.89
CA PRO A 45 7.27 -1.08 -11.85
C PRO A 45 8.48 -0.30 -12.36
N ARG A 46 8.74 0.88 -11.78
CA ARG A 46 9.89 1.75 -12.12
C ARG A 46 9.93 2.28 -13.56
N VAL A 47 8.86 2.08 -14.34
CA VAL A 47 8.76 2.54 -15.73
C VAL A 47 7.57 3.47 -15.91
N GLU A 48 6.38 3.05 -15.48
CA GLU A 48 5.14 3.80 -15.68
C GLU A 48 4.27 3.75 -14.43
N VAL A 49 3.95 4.93 -13.91
CA VAL A 49 3.11 5.14 -12.74
C VAL A 49 2.06 6.17 -13.07
N ASP A 50 0.81 5.83 -12.81
CA ASP A 50 -0.32 6.73 -12.91
C ASP A 50 -0.68 7.27 -11.52
N LEU A 51 -0.34 8.54 -11.31
CA LEU A 51 -0.60 9.30 -10.08
C LEU A 51 -1.98 9.98 -10.09
N GLU A 52 -2.72 9.95 -11.20
CA GLU A 52 -4.07 10.53 -11.29
C GLU A 52 -5.15 9.53 -10.85
N TRP A 53 -4.80 8.25 -10.75
CA TRP A 53 -5.69 7.23 -10.18
C TRP A 53 -6.06 7.58 -8.74
N ASN A 54 -7.37 7.60 -8.46
CA ASN A 54 -7.90 7.83 -7.13
C ASN A 54 -8.56 6.56 -6.61
N SER A 55 -8.16 6.14 -5.42
CA SER A 55 -8.67 4.95 -4.75
C SER A 55 -10.01 5.16 -4.01
N ASP A 56 -10.50 6.41 -3.93
CA ASP A 56 -11.59 6.82 -3.03
C ASP A 56 -11.31 6.42 -1.57
N LEU A 57 -10.08 6.71 -1.11
CA LEU A 57 -9.59 6.28 0.20
C LEU A 57 -10.39 6.93 1.34
N GLU A 58 -10.96 6.12 2.21
CA GLU A 58 -11.45 6.53 3.51
C GLU A 58 -10.37 6.25 4.58
N LEU A 59 -9.97 7.29 5.31
CA LEU A 59 -8.96 7.18 6.38
C LEU A 59 -9.53 7.55 7.74
N GLU A 60 -9.24 6.70 8.74
CA GLU A 60 -9.46 7.00 10.15
C GLU A 60 -8.13 6.84 10.94
N PRO A 61 -7.34 7.93 11.11
CA PRO A 61 -6.11 7.90 11.87
C PRO A 61 -6.38 7.92 13.37
N LEU A 62 -5.76 7.00 14.10
CA LEU A 62 -5.79 6.94 15.56
C LEU A 62 -4.37 7.02 16.14
N LEU A 63 -4.00 8.22 16.59
CA LEU A 63 -2.70 8.47 17.25
C LEU A 63 -2.83 8.45 18.77
N SER A 64 -2.22 7.45 19.43
CA SER A 64 -2.06 7.41 20.89
C SER A 64 -0.64 7.81 21.29
N LYS A 65 -0.47 9.08 21.65
CA LYS A 65 0.83 9.59 22.14
C LYS A 65 1.28 8.93 23.44
N GLN A 66 0.34 8.54 24.29
CA GLN A 66 0.64 7.92 25.58
C GLN A 66 1.18 6.49 25.41
N GLU A 67 0.63 5.74 24.46
CA GLU A 67 1.07 4.37 24.17
C GLU A 67 2.26 4.31 23.20
N SER A 68 2.63 5.43 22.57
CA SER A 68 3.55 5.45 21.43
C SER A 68 3.11 4.51 20.30
N ILE A 69 1.80 4.40 20.11
CA ILE A 69 1.15 3.58 19.09
C ILE A 69 0.32 4.48 18.20
N TRP A 70 0.41 4.26 16.90
CA TRP A 70 -0.51 4.80 15.92
C TRP A 70 -1.18 3.63 15.20
N ARG A 71 -2.42 3.84 14.77
CA ARG A 71 -3.21 2.89 13.99
C ARG A 71 -3.88 3.67 12.86
N GLU A 72 -3.96 3.05 11.69
CA GLU A 72 -4.71 3.58 10.57
C GLU A 72 -5.75 2.54 10.16
N PHE A 73 -6.97 2.99 9.90
CA PHE A 73 -7.99 2.18 9.26
C PHE A 73 -8.21 2.74 7.85
N LEU A 74 -8.10 1.85 6.86
CA LEU A 74 -8.21 2.17 5.45
C LEU A 74 -9.48 1.53 4.89
N GLY A 75 -10.37 2.34 4.34
CA GLY A 75 -11.49 1.92 3.48
C GLY A 75 -11.14 2.17 2.02
N LEU A 76 -11.34 1.17 1.17
CA LEU A 76 -11.09 1.26 -0.26
C LEU A 76 -12.37 0.87 -1.03
N SER A 77 -12.72 1.67 -2.03
CA SER A 77 -13.81 1.32 -2.95
C SER A 77 -13.38 0.15 -3.84
N TYR A 78 -14.28 -0.82 -4.08
CA TYR A 78 -14.01 -1.85 -5.07
C TYR A 78 -13.97 -1.27 -6.48
N GLU A 79 -14.87 -0.33 -6.79
CA GLU A 79 -15.01 0.27 -8.13
C GLU A 79 -13.76 1.05 -8.57
N SER A 80 -12.98 1.56 -7.61
CA SER A 80 -11.71 2.23 -7.92
C SER A 80 -10.59 1.25 -8.27
N ILE A 81 -10.68 -0.01 -7.84
CA ILE A 81 -9.64 -1.05 -8.00
C ILE A 81 -9.98 -2.05 -9.11
N TRP A 82 -11.25 -2.45 -9.20
CA TRP A 82 -11.73 -3.49 -10.11
C TRP A 82 -13.17 -3.22 -10.55
N GLU A 83 -13.58 -3.83 -11.66
CA GLU A 83 -14.89 -3.58 -12.28
C GLU A 83 -16.06 -3.97 -11.36
N GLU A 84 -15.91 -5.05 -10.59
CA GLU A 84 -16.94 -5.56 -9.68
C GLU A 84 -16.34 -6.02 -8.35
N PRO A 85 -17.11 -5.99 -7.24
CA PRO A 85 -16.69 -6.58 -5.97
C PRO A 85 -16.32 -8.06 -6.15
N PRO A 86 -15.23 -8.54 -5.50
CA PRO A 86 -14.81 -9.93 -5.62
C PRO A 86 -15.85 -10.89 -5.01
N GLU A 87 -16.21 -11.92 -5.77
CA GLU A 87 -17.02 -13.03 -5.25
C GLU A 87 -16.23 -13.86 -4.22
N VAL A 88 -16.93 -14.61 -3.38
CA VAL A 88 -16.32 -15.58 -2.45
C VAL A 88 -15.44 -16.57 -3.22
N GLY A 89 -14.21 -16.76 -2.73
CA GLY A 89 -13.19 -17.59 -3.36
C GLY A 89 -12.34 -16.87 -4.40
N THR A 90 -12.69 -15.63 -4.78
CA THR A 90 -11.84 -14.80 -5.63
C THR A 90 -10.48 -14.62 -4.96
N SER A 91 -9.41 -14.71 -5.75
CA SER A 91 -8.07 -14.43 -5.27
C SER A 91 -7.51 -13.18 -5.94
N TRP A 92 -7.14 -12.22 -5.11
CA TRP A 92 -6.27 -11.13 -5.51
C TRP A 92 -4.85 -11.40 -5.03
N ARG A 93 -3.89 -10.70 -5.62
CA ARG A 93 -2.54 -10.64 -5.10
C ARG A 93 -2.33 -9.35 -4.34
N GLY A 94 -1.52 -9.36 -3.30
CA GLY A 94 -1.18 -8.14 -2.57
C GLY A 94 -0.10 -8.33 -1.54
N ASN A 95 0.30 -7.24 -0.91
CA ASN A 95 1.25 -7.24 0.19
C ASN A 95 1.03 -6.03 1.09
N LEU A 96 1.60 -6.08 2.29
CA LEU A 96 1.61 -4.99 3.25
C LEU A 96 3.05 -4.68 3.62
N TYR A 97 3.40 -3.40 3.61
CA TYR A 97 4.75 -2.95 3.94
C TYR A 97 4.75 -1.90 5.05
N ARG A 98 5.91 -1.76 5.68
CA ARG A 98 6.20 -0.67 6.61
C ARG A 98 7.63 -0.23 6.43
N ILE A 99 7.82 1.07 6.25
CA ILE A 99 9.11 1.74 6.34
C ILE A 99 9.11 2.56 7.63
N ALA A 100 10.17 2.43 8.44
CA ALA A 100 10.25 3.20 9.68
C ALA A 100 11.68 3.46 10.14
N GLY A 101 11.86 4.58 10.83
CA GLY A 101 13.12 4.98 11.44
C GLY A 101 13.99 5.81 10.51
N LYS A 102 15.28 5.86 10.82
CA LYS A 102 16.28 6.66 10.11
C LYS A 102 17.54 5.84 9.88
N GLU A 103 18.29 6.19 8.85
CA GLU A 103 19.62 5.61 8.64
C GLU A 103 20.52 5.77 9.88
N PRO A 104 21.37 4.77 10.21
CA PRO A 104 21.56 3.48 9.51
C PRO A 104 20.60 2.36 9.96
N HIS A 105 19.59 2.68 10.77
CA HIS A 105 18.65 1.72 11.38
C HIS A 105 17.27 1.75 10.73
N ARG A 106 17.19 2.21 9.47
CA ARG A 106 15.93 2.27 8.73
C ARG A 106 15.43 0.85 8.48
N GLY A 107 14.21 0.57 8.93
CA GLY A 107 13.57 -0.72 8.80
C GLY A 107 12.68 -0.78 7.56
N TYR A 108 12.77 -1.90 6.84
CA TYR A 108 11.89 -2.24 5.72
C TYR A 108 11.23 -3.58 6.05
N LEU A 109 9.95 -3.54 6.42
CA LEU A 109 9.18 -4.71 6.82
C LEU A 109 8.14 -5.02 5.75
N ALA A 110 7.88 -6.31 5.55
CA ALA A 110 6.90 -6.82 4.61
C ALA A 110 6.11 -7.96 5.26
N TRP A 111 4.82 -8.09 4.94
CA TRP A 111 4.06 -9.30 5.28
C TRP A 111 4.67 -10.53 4.60
N ARG A 112 5.00 -10.43 3.31
CA ARG A 112 5.86 -11.40 2.61
C ARG A 112 7.04 -10.70 1.94
N PRO A 113 8.29 -10.90 2.41
CA PRO A 113 9.46 -10.28 1.81
C PRO A 113 9.78 -10.90 0.44
N ALA A 114 10.22 -10.05 -0.50
CA ALA A 114 10.70 -10.48 -1.82
C ALA A 114 12.12 -11.09 -1.79
N PHE A 115 12.84 -10.97 -0.67
CA PHE A 115 14.23 -11.43 -0.49
C PHE A 115 15.19 -10.93 -1.59
N THR A 116 15.04 -9.67 -2.00
CA THR A 116 15.93 -8.96 -2.91
C THR A 116 17.03 -8.21 -2.16
N GLY A 117 18.12 -7.86 -2.85
CA GLY A 117 19.12 -6.92 -2.37
C GLY A 117 19.42 -5.88 -3.45
N PRO A 118 19.19 -4.57 -3.23
CA PRO A 118 18.63 -3.91 -2.02
C PRO A 118 17.15 -4.24 -1.75
N PRO A 119 16.57 -3.84 -0.59
CA PRO A 119 15.13 -3.97 -0.33
C PRO A 119 14.30 -3.37 -1.46
N ASP A 120 13.34 -4.14 -1.98
CA ASP A 120 12.43 -3.70 -3.03
C ASP A 120 11.03 -4.27 -2.80
N PHE A 121 10.04 -3.38 -2.79
CA PHE A 121 8.63 -3.71 -2.58
C PHE A 121 7.87 -3.90 -3.89
N HIS A 122 8.40 -3.41 -5.01
CA HIS A 122 7.75 -3.48 -6.32
C HIS A 122 8.10 -4.78 -7.06
N VAL A 123 7.90 -5.92 -6.38
CA VAL A 123 8.12 -7.27 -6.93
C VAL A 123 6.80 -8.03 -6.96
N PRO A 124 5.89 -7.77 -7.92
CA PRO A 124 4.56 -8.40 -7.97
C PRO A 124 4.54 -9.94 -7.91
N PRO A 125 5.52 -10.68 -8.46
CA PRO A 125 5.58 -12.14 -8.28
C PRO A 125 5.71 -12.60 -6.82
N SER A 126 6.23 -11.74 -5.93
CA SER A 126 6.39 -12.01 -4.51
C SER A 126 5.14 -11.68 -3.68
N PHE A 127 4.11 -11.06 -4.27
CA PHE A 127 2.87 -10.78 -3.55
C PHE A 127 2.18 -12.06 -3.09
N CYS A 128 1.49 -11.98 -1.95
CA CYS A 128 0.68 -13.04 -1.39
C CYS A 128 -0.66 -13.16 -2.10
N HIS A 129 -1.35 -14.29 -1.90
CA HIS A 129 -2.75 -14.44 -2.26
C HIS A 129 -3.64 -13.92 -1.12
N LEU A 130 -4.56 -13.02 -1.46
CA LEU A 130 -5.68 -12.57 -0.64
C LEU A 130 -6.91 -13.31 -1.18
N ILE A 131 -7.55 -14.14 -0.35
CA ILE A 131 -8.74 -14.91 -0.73
C ILE A 131 -9.94 -14.27 -0.05
N PHE A 132 -10.92 -13.84 -0.85
CA PHE A 132 -12.17 -13.27 -0.34
C PHE A 132 -13.08 -14.39 0.15
N ILE A 133 -13.67 -14.22 1.33
CA ILE A 133 -14.49 -15.22 2.03
C ILE A 133 -15.90 -14.73 2.29
#